data_AF-A0A811QXT6-F1
#
_entry.id   AF-A0A811QXT6-F1
#
_cell.length_a   1.000
_cell.length_b   1.000
_cell.length_c   1.000
_cell.angle_alpha   90.00
_cell.angle_beta   90.00
_cell.angle_gamma   90.00
#
_symmetry.space_group_name_H-M   'P 1'
#
loop_
_entity.id
_entity.type
_entity.pdbx_description
1 polymer ?
#
loop_
_entity_poly.entity_id
_entity_poly.type
_entity_poly.pdbx_seq_one_letter_code
_entity_poly.pdbx_strand_id
1 'polypeptide(L)'
;MARRMEPSSSRSMVSWAIEEEDTGKETGLLLIVCPTCKGERVIELIVRTTENGNQGHMFFKCPRNVPRMAGRCRFYEFQKTYLKKLVELKFVVIDLKASLGAE
;
A
#
# COMPACT_ATOMS: atom_id res chain seq x y z
N MET A 1 46.81 4.30 34.07
CA MET A 1 46.11 3.08 33.59
C MET A 1 44.62 3.31 33.86
N ALA A 2 43.65 3.17 32.96
CA ALA A 2 43.54 2.29 31.79
C ALA A 2 42.89 2.99 30.58
N ARG A 3 43.25 2.51 29.39
CA ARG A 3 42.60 2.77 28.09
C ARG A 3 41.45 1.77 27.91
N ARG A 4 40.35 2.16 27.25
CA ARG A 4 39.53 1.34 26.32
C ARG A 4 38.39 2.22 25.79
N MET A 5 38.53 2.73 24.56
CA MET A 5 37.99 2.14 23.32
C MET A 5 36.45 2.08 23.33
N GLU A 6 35.86 2.92 22.48
CA GLU A 6 34.51 2.74 21.95
C GLU A 6 34.37 1.37 21.28
N PRO A 7 33.15 0.86 21.24
CA PRO A 7 32.66 0.27 20.01
C PRO A 7 31.53 1.13 19.43
N SER A 8 31.84 1.71 18.27
CA SER A 8 30.89 1.91 17.18
C SER A 8 30.00 0.67 17.06
N SER A 9 28.71 0.83 17.36
CA SER A 9 27.71 -0.16 16.96
C SER A 9 26.54 0.54 16.30
N SER A 10 26.79 0.86 15.03
CA SER A 10 25.79 0.94 14.00
C SER A 10 24.69 -0.10 14.21
N ARG A 11 23.50 0.38 14.49
CA ARG A 11 22.25 -0.14 13.91
C ARG A 11 21.20 0.89 14.23
N SER A 12 21.18 1.95 13.42
CA SER A 12 19.94 2.65 13.11
C SER A 12 18.95 1.61 12.62
N MET A 13 18.23 0.97 13.54
CA MET A 13 17.00 0.24 13.23
C MET A 13 15.97 1.30 12.88
N VAL A 14 16.15 1.93 11.72
CA VAL A 14 15.02 2.43 10.95
C VAL A 14 14.39 1.19 10.31
N SER A 15 13.90 0.29 11.15
CA SER A 15 12.86 -0.64 10.71
C SER A 15 11.70 0.27 10.43
N TRP A 16 11.35 0.42 9.16
CA TRP A 16 10.23 1.25 8.74
C TRP A 16 9.01 0.67 9.43
N ALA A 17 8.67 1.21 10.59
CA ALA A 17 7.38 1.00 11.21
C ALA A 17 6.43 1.63 10.20
N ILE A 18 5.90 0.78 9.32
CA ILE A 18 4.74 1.12 8.53
C ILE A 18 3.69 1.39 9.59
N GLU A 19 3.49 2.66 9.93
CA GLU A 19 2.45 3.06 10.85
C GLU A 19 1.13 2.50 10.29
N GLU A 20 0.23 2.07 11.18
CA GLU A 20 -1.08 1.53 10.79
C GLU A 20 -1.85 2.49 9.87
N GLU A 21 -1.52 3.79 9.91
CA GLU A 21 -2.03 4.84 9.03
C GLU A 21 -1.65 4.68 7.55
N ASP A 22 -0.61 3.90 7.24
CA ASP A 22 -0.14 3.68 5.86
C ASP A 22 -0.96 2.64 5.10
N THR A 23 -1.98 2.08 5.74
CA THR A 23 -2.71 0.91 5.27
C THR A 23 -4.19 1.24 5.12
N GLY A 24 -4.84 0.69 4.10
CA GLY A 24 -6.29 0.79 3.91
C GLY A 24 -7.03 0.18 5.09
N LYS A 25 -8.06 0.87 5.58
CA LYS A 25 -8.85 0.46 6.76
C LYS A 25 -9.69 -0.77 6.51
N GLU A 26 -10.21 -0.92 5.29
CA GLU A 26 -11.14 -1.99 4.96
C GLU A 26 -10.39 -3.26 4.52
N THR A 27 -9.31 -3.13 3.75
CA THR A 27 -8.58 -4.27 3.18
C THR A 27 -7.28 -4.62 3.89
N GLY A 28 -6.74 -3.73 4.73
CA GLY A 28 -5.40 -3.94 5.29
C GLY A 28 -4.29 -3.87 4.24
N LEU A 29 -4.54 -3.32 3.05
CA LEU A 29 -3.53 -3.18 1.99
C LEU A 29 -2.77 -1.86 2.09
N LEU A 30 -1.45 -1.92 1.90
CA LEU A 30 -0.58 -0.75 1.91
C LEU A 30 -1.07 0.32 0.93
N LEU A 31 -1.11 1.57 1.34
CA LEU A 31 -1.43 2.75 0.55
C LEU A 31 -0.12 3.37 0.02
N ILE A 32 0.46 2.70 -0.98
CA ILE A 32 1.75 3.09 -1.56
C ILE A 32 1.68 4.48 -2.21
N VAL A 33 2.84 5.12 -2.36
CA VAL A 33 2.97 6.30 -3.23
C VAL A 33 2.53 5.93 -4.65
N CYS A 34 1.65 6.73 -5.24
CA CYS A 34 1.08 6.46 -6.55
C CYS A 34 2.19 6.25 -7.59
N PRO A 35 2.26 5.09 -8.27
CA PRO A 35 3.36 4.79 -9.19
C PRO A 35 3.34 5.65 -10.45
N THR A 36 2.20 6.29 -10.75
CA THR A 36 2.02 7.13 -11.95
C THR A 36 2.44 8.57 -11.71
N CYS A 37 1.91 9.24 -10.68
CA CYS A 37 2.22 10.65 -10.42
C CYS A 37 3.35 10.86 -9.40
N LYS A 38 3.68 9.85 -8.60
CA LYS A 38 4.74 9.86 -7.57
C LYS A 38 4.61 10.94 -6.49
N GLY A 39 3.50 11.68 -6.45
CA GLY A 39 3.32 12.83 -5.57
C GLY A 39 2.50 12.55 -4.32
N GLU A 40 1.56 11.59 -4.39
CA GLU A 40 0.63 11.29 -3.29
C GLU A 40 0.43 9.79 -3.15
N ARG A 41 0.11 9.34 -1.93
CA ARG A 41 -0.30 7.96 -1.66
C ARG A 41 -1.66 7.68 -2.29
N VAL A 42 -1.86 6.44 -2.69
CA VAL A 42 -3.16 6.00 -3.19
C VAL A 42 -4.15 5.95 -2.03
N ILE A 43 -5.44 6.09 -2.34
CA ILE A 43 -6.52 5.99 -1.35
C ILE A 43 -7.38 4.77 -1.64
N GLU A 44 -7.85 4.14 -0.56
CA GLU A 44 -8.80 3.04 -0.58
C GLU A 44 -10.24 3.58 -0.55
N LEU A 45 -11.10 3.04 -1.40
CA LEU A 45 -12.52 3.42 -1.48
C LEU A 45 -13.39 2.19 -1.82
N ILE A 46 -14.66 2.25 -1.40
CA ILE A 46 -15.71 1.28 -1.76
C ILE A 46 -16.56 1.87 -2.88
N VAL A 47 -16.87 1.10 -3.93
CA VAL A 47 -17.86 1.49 -4.92
C VAL A 47 -19.24 1.52 -4.28
N ARG A 48 -19.84 2.71 -4.18
CA ARG A 48 -21.18 2.91 -3.61
C ARG A 48 -22.30 2.85 -4.66
N THR A 49 -21.97 3.01 -5.93
CA THR A 49 -22.92 3.02 -7.04
C THR A 49 -23.35 1.61 -7.41
N THR A 50 -24.64 1.41 -7.66
CA THR A 50 -25.22 0.18 -8.22
C THR A 50 -24.95 0.02 -9.72
N GLU A 51 -24.47 1.09 -10.37
CA GLU A 51 -24.13 1.13 -11.77
C GLU A 51 -23.07 0.05 -12.08
N ASN A 52 -23.40 -0.83 -13.03
CA ASN A 52 -22.53 -1.88 -13.56
C ASN A 52 -22.23 -3.05 -12.60
N GLY A 53 -22.99 -3.23 -11.52
CA GLY A 53 -22.87 -4.41 -10.65
C GLY A 53 -21.57 -4.48 -9.84
N ASN A 54 -20.84 -3.36 -9.72
CA ASN A 54 -19.59 -3.28 -8.95
C ASN A 54 -19.82 -2.79 -7.50
N GLN A 55 -21.07 -2.64 -7.08
CA GLN A 55 -21.39 -2.13 -5.75
C GLN A 55 -20.73 -2.98 -4.66
N GLY A 56 -20.10 -2.32 -3.69
CA GLY A 56 -19.39 -2.96 -2.60
C GLY A 56 -17.96 -3.39 -2.93
N HIS A 57 -17.53 -3.32 -4.20
CA HIS A 57 -16.15 -3.66 -4.56
C HIS A 57 -15.17 -2.58 -4.07
N MET A 58 -14.05 -3.02 -3.53
CA MET A 58 -12.93 -2.16 -3.11
C MET A 58 -12.09 -1.74 -4.33
N PHE A 59 -11.70 -0.47 -4.36
CA PHE A 59 -10.78 0.06 -5.36
C PHE A 59 -9.79 1.06 -4.75
N PHE A 60 -8.67 1.23 -5.44
CA PHE A 60 -7.58 2.11 -5.08
C PHE A 60 -7.38 3.11 -6.20
N LYS A 61 -7.27 4.39 -5.86
CA LYS A 61 -6.99 5.43 -6.85
C LYS A 61 -6.01 6.48 -6.32
N CYS A 62 -5.40 7.22 -7.24
CA CYS A 62 -4.69 8.43 -6.86
C CYS A 62 -5.70 9.52 -6.45
N PRO A 63 -5.43 10.31 -5.40
CA PRO A 63 -6.23 11.49 -5.05
C PRO A 63 -6.38 12.47 -6.22
N ARG A 64 -5.33 12.62 -7.04
CA ARG A 64 -5.35 13.45 -8.26
C ARG A 64 -6.18 12.88 -9.40
N ASN A 65 -6.72 11.67 -9.29
CA ASN A 65 -7.69 11.14 -10.23
C ASN A 65 -9.07 11.77 -9.94
N VAL A 66 -9.17 13.05 -10.30
CA VAL A 66 -10.39 13.86 -10.16
C VAL A 66 -11.09 13.91 -11.52
N PRO A 67 -12.34 13.46 -11.64
CA PRO A 67 -13.07 13.52 -12.90
C PRO A 67 -13.14 14.95 -13.44
N ARG A 68 -13.05 15.08 -14.78
CA ARG A 68 -13.14 16.37 -15.51
C ARG A 68 -12.00 17.37 -15.28
N MET A 69 -10.97 17.02 -14.49
CA MET A 69 -9.73 17.81 -14.40
C MET A 69 -8.76 17.48 -15.54
N ALA A 70 -8.23 18.51 -16.21
CA ALA A 70 -7.15 18.36 -17.18
C ALA A 70 -5.85 17.94 -16.50
N GLY A 71 -5.05 17.08 -17.14
CA GLY A 71 -3.78 16.60 -16.57
C GLY A 71 -3.91 15.69 -15.33
N ARG A 72 -5.13 15.24 -15.00
CA ARG A 72 -5.38 14.35 -13.86
C ARG A 72 -4.56 13.06 -13.94
N CYS A 73 -4.13 12.57 -12.78
CA CYS A 73 -3.57 11.22 -12.70
C CYS A 73 -4.67 10.20 -13.03
N ARG A 74 -4.34 9.16 -13.80
CA ARG A 74 -5.31 8.12 -14.19
C ARG A 74 -5.17 6.83 -13.38
N PHE A 75 -4.34 6.84 -12.34
CA PHE A 75 -4.17 5.65 -11.50
C PHE A 75 -5.48 5.31 -10.80
N TYR A 76 -5.99 4.13 -11.11
CA TYR A 76 -7.20 3.52 -10.60
C TYR A 76 -7.07 2.02 -10.79
N GLU A 77 -7.26 1.22 -9.75
CA GLU A 77 -7.22 -0.24 -9.81
C GLU A 77 -8.22 -0.84 -8.82
N PHE A 78 -8.93 -1.89 -9.21
CA PHE A 78 -9.69 -2.70 -8.24
C PHE A 78 -8.74 -3.49 -7.34
N GLN A 79 -9.22 -3.87 -6.15
CA GLN A 79 -8.42 -4.54 -5.11
C GLN A 79 -7.55 -5.69 -5.62
N LYS A 80 -8.11 -6.60 -6.43
CA LYS A 80 -7.36 -7.75 -6.97
C LYS A 80 -6.16 -7.32 -7.83
N THR A 81 -6.32 -6.29 -8.66
CA THR A 81 -5.24 -5.79 -9.52
C THR A 81 -4.23 -4.98 -8.71
N TYR A 82 -4.71 -4.23 -7.73
CA TYR A 82 -3.84 -3.49 -6.81
C TYR A 82 -2.93 -4.43 -6.00
N LEU A 83 -3.47 -5.54 -5.48
CA LEU A 83 -2.69 -6.54 -4.76
C LEU A 83 -1.59 -7.16 -5.64
N LYS A 84 -1.87 -7.46 -6.92
CA LYS A 84 -0.85 -7.91 -7.87
C LYS A 84 0.27 -6.89 -8.02
N LYS A 85 -0.06 -5.60 -8.15
CA LYS A 85 0.93 -4.51 -8.21
C LYS A 85 1.79 -4.43 -6.94
N LEU A 86 1.20 -4.61 -5.76
CA LEU A 86 1.96 -4.60 -4.51
C LEU A 86 3.00 -5.72 -4.46
N VAL A 87 2.65 -6.91 -4.96
CA VAL A 87 3.57 -8.05 -5.09
C VAL A 87 4.67 -7.74 -6.11
N GLU A 88 4.32 -7.23 -7.28
CA GLU A 88 5.30 -6.85 -8.33
C GLU A 88 6.30 -5.80 -7.84
N LEU A 89 5.81 -4.82 -7.07
CA LEU A 89 6.61 -3.76 -6.48
C LEU A 89 7.33 -4.17 -5.18
N LYS A 90 7.17 -5.43 -4.75
CA LYS A 90 7.79 -6.00 -3.54
C LYS A 90 7.43 -5.25 -2.25
N PHE A 91 6.26 -4.61 -2.22
CA PHE A 91 5.74 -3.96 -1.01
C PHE A 91 5.07 -4.95 -0.06
N VAL A 92 4.60 -6.09 -0.56
CA VAL A 92 3.96 -7.12 0.26
C VAL A 92 4.80 -8.39 0.23
N VAL A 93 5.31 -8.79 1.39
CA VAL A 93 5.72 -10.17 1.65
C VAL A 93 4.44 -10.91 2.00
N ILE A 94 3.76 -11.49 1.01
CA ILE A 94 2.66 -12.41 1.30
C ILE A 94 3.33 -13.64 1.89
N ASP A 95 3.24 -13.79 3.21
CA ASP A 95 3.41 -15.10 3.80
C ASP A 95 2.23 -15.95 3.32
N LEU A 96 2.42 -16.66 2.21
CA LEU A 96 1.44 -17.59 1.64
C LEU A 96 1.16 -18.79 2.58
N LYS A 97 1.62 -18.76 3.84
CA LYS A 97 1.52 -19.84 4.81
C LYS A 97 0.31 -19.71 5.76
N ALA A 98 -0.67 -18.86 5.45
CA ALA A 98 -1.89 -18.72 6.25
C ALA A 98 -3.15 -19.39 5.65
N SER A 99 -3.02 -20.31 4.69
CA SER A 99 -4.18 -21.09 4.18
C SER A 99 -3.92 -22.58 3.96
N LEU A 100 -2.83 -23.12 4.53
CA LEU A 100 -2.59 -24.56 4.60
C LEU A 100 -2.47 -24.98 6.08
N GLY A 101 -3.51 -24.72 6.87
CA GLY A 101 -3.88 -25.66 7.95
C GLY A 101 -4.74 -26.73 7.28
N ALA A 102 -4.32 -27.98 7.12
CA ALA A 102 -4.01 -28.94 8.17
C ALA A 102 -5.23 -29.24 9.05
N GLU A 103 -6.22 -29.89 8.44
CA GLU A 103 -6.93 -31.04 9.01
C GLU A 103 -7.58 -31.87 7.89
#